data_AF-A0A7C6GAQ2-F1
#
_entry.id   AF-A0A7C6GAQ2-F1
#
_cell.length_a   1.000
_cell.length_b   1.000
_cell.length_c   1.000
_cell.angle_alpha   90.00
_cell.angle_beta   90.00
_cell.angle_gamma   90.00
#
_symmetry.space_group_name_H-M   'P 1'
#
loop_
_entity.id
_entity.type
_entity.pdbx_description
1 polymer ?
#
loop_
_entity_poly.entity_id
_entity_poly.type
_entity_poly.pdbx_seq_one_letter_code
_entity_poly.pdbx_strand_id
1 'polypeptide(L)'
;MRQIVITISDIYLDQLATLVQSLREDGVIVTHFYEFGVIIAIADETVISRIRNRKEIIALNEEQEATIPPPEADIQIFPDE
;
A
#
# COMPACT_ATOMS: atom_id res chain seq x y z
N MET A 1 7.19 0.45 12.38
CA MET A 1 5.87 0.46 11.73
C MET A 1 5.74 1.66 10.79
N ARG A 2 5.44 1.41 9.51
CA ARG A 2 5.22 2.40 8.45
C ARG A 2 3.86 2.14 7.78
N GLN A 3 3.19 3.20 7.32
CA GLN A 3 2.01 3.06 6.49
C GLN A 3 2.45 2.70 5.06
N ILE A 4 1.77 1.71 4.48
CA ILE A 4 2.04 1.17 3.15
C ILE A 4 0.75 1.07 2.36
N VAL A 5 0.88 1.27 1.05
CA VAL A 5 -0.15 1.04 0.05
C VAL A 5 0.29 -0.13 -0.81
N ILE A 6 -0.51 -1.20 -0.79
CA ILE A 6 -0.28 -2.42 -1.55
C ILE A 6 -1.27 -2.45 -2.72
N THR A 7 -0.75 -2.60 -3.94
CA THR A 7 -1.53 -2.83 -5.16
C THR A 7 -1.46 -4.30 -5.53
N ILE A 8 -2.61 -4.94 -5.59
CA ILE A 8 -2.79 -6.35 -5.90
C ILE A 8 -3.03 -6.52 -7.40
N SER A 9 -2.51 -7.61 -7.98
CA SER A 9 -2.80 -7.94 -9.36
C SER A 9 -4.27 -8.32 -9.57
N ASP A 10 -4.81 -7.84 -10.68
CA ASP A 10 -6.13 -8.15 -11.22
C ASP A 10 -6.47 -9.65 -11.21
N ILE A 11 -5.50 -10.52 -11.52
CA ILE A 11 -5.71 -11.98 -11.53
C ILE A 11 -5.96 -12.59 -10.14
N TYR A 12 -5.72 -11.83 -9.07
CA TYR A 12 -5.92 -12.25 -7.68
C TYR A 12 -7.07 -11.52 -6.96
N LEU A 13 -7.85 -10.67 -7.66
CA LEU A 13 -8.95 -9.92 -7.04
C LEU A 13 -10.01 -10.83 -6.41
N ASP A 14 -10.33 -11.95 -7.05
CA ASP A 14 -11.28 -12.94 -6.51
C ASP A 14 -10.81 -13.57 -5.17
N GLN A 15 -9.51 -13.45 -4.87
CA GLN A 15 -8.88 -13.99 -3.66
C GLN A 15 -8.55 -12.90 -2.64
N LEU A 16 -9.01 -11.66 -2.85
CA LEU A 16 -8.62 -10.50 -2.04
C LEU A 16 -8.87 -10.72 -0.54
N ALA A 17 -10.01 -11.31 -0.16
CA ALA A 17 -10.33 -11.59 1.24
C ALA A 17 -9.32 -12.57 1.88
N THR A 18 -8.97 -13.65 1.17
CA THR A 18 -7.97 -14.61 1.61
C THR A 18 -6.58 -13.98 1.69
N LEU A 19 -6.25 -13.11 0.73
CA LEU A 19 -5.00 -12.35 0.71
C LEU A 19 -4.87 -11.42 1.91
N VAL A 20 -5.91 -10.66 2.21
CA VAL A 20 -5.98 -9.78 3.39
C VAL A 20 -5.76 -10.58 4.68
N GLN A 21 -6.36 -11.78 4.77
CA GLN A 21 -6.15 -12.65 5.92
C GLN A 21 -4.70 -13.15 6.01
N SER A 22 -4.10 -13.57 4.90
CA SER A 22 -2.68 -13.97 4.88
C SER A 22 -1.77 -12.82 5.30
N LEU A 23 -1.99 -11.60 4.79
CA LEU A 23 -1.21 -10.43 5.19
C LEU A 23 -1.30 -10.16 6.70
N ARG A 24 -2.48 -10.33 7.29
CA ARG A 24 -2.65 -10.20 8.75
C ARG A 24 -1.83 -11.23 9.53
N GLU A 25 -1.79 -12.47 9.05
CA GLU A 25 -0.98 -13.54 9.64
C GLU A 25 0.53 -13.25 9.54
N ASP A 26 0.95 -12.50 8.52
CA ASP A 26 2.31 -12.00 8.38
C ASP A 26 2.67 -10.85 9.33
N GLY A 27 1.72 -10.33 10.09
CA GLY A 27 1.90 -9.18 10.97
C GLY A 27 1.60 -7.84 10.31
N VAL A 28 0.87 -7.83 9.19
CA VAL A 28 0.38 -6.59 8.56
C VAL A 28 -0.94 -6.16 9.19
N ILE A 29 -1.01 -4.92 9.65
CA ILE A 29 -2.23 -4.32 10.20
C ILE A 29 -2.98 -3.65 9.05
N VAL A 30 -3.96 -4.35 8.47
CA VAL A 30 -4.78 -3.81 7.37
C VAL A 30 -5.78 -2.80 7.92
N THR A 31 -5.68 -1.53 7.47
CA THR A 31 -6.58 -0.45 7.87
C THR A 31 -7.77 -0.34 6.92
N HIS A 32 -7.52 -0.43 5.61
CA HIS A 32 -8.53 -0.41 4.57
C HIS A 32 -8.16 -1.39 3.45
N PHE A 33 -9.16 -1.98 2.83
CA PHE A 33 -8.99 -2.69 1.56
C PHE A 33 -10.15 -2.33 0.64
N TYR A 34 -9.86 -2.23 -0.64
CA TYR A 34 -10.80 -1.86 -1.67
C TYR A 34 -10.92 -3.00 -2.68
N GLU A 35 -12.14 -3.28 -3.13
CA GLU A 35 -12.45 -4.42 -4.02
C GLU A 35 -11.69 -4.37 -5.36
N PHE A 36 -11.21 -3.20 -5.76
CA PHE A 36 -10.38 -3.02 -6.96
C PHE A 36 -8.89 -3.32 -6.75
N GLY A 37 -8.51 -3.91 -5.61
CA GLY A 37 -7.15 -4.45 -5.39
C GLY A 37 -6.17 -3.50 -4.71
N VAL A 38 -6.66 -2.49 -3.98
CA VAL A 38 -5.81 -1.60 -3.17
C VAL A 38 -5.99 -1.89 -1.70
N ILE A 39 -4.89 -2.04 -0.98
CA ILE A 39 -4.87 -2.28 0.47
C ILE A 39 -4.02 -1.20 1.13
N ILE A 40 -4.58 -0.50 2.11
CA ILE A 40 -3.86 0.41 3.00
C ILE A 40 -3.59 -0.34 4.29
N ALA A 41 -2.33 -0.34 4.72
CA ALA A 41 -1.92 -1.10 5.89
C ALA A 41 -0.74 -0.47 6.62
N ILE A 42 -0.47 -0.96 7.82
CA ILE A 42 0.70 -0.62 8.62
C ILE A 42 1.50 -1.90 8.83
N ALA A 43 2.80 -1.85 8.58
CA ALA A 43 3.70 -3.00 8.76
C ALA A 43 5.09 -2.57 9.23
N ASP A 44 5.83 -3.51 9.81
CA ASP A 44 7.25 -3.30 10.13
C ASP A 44 8.14 -3.54 8.92
N GLU A 45 9.33 -2.91 8.91
CA GLU A 45 10.30 -2.98 7.82
C GLU A 45 10.64 -4.42 7.38
N THR A 46 10.78 -5.32 8.37
CA THR A 46 11.07 -6.74 8.14
C THR A 46 9.91 -7.46 7.46
N VAL A 47 8.67 -7.08 7.78
CA VAL A 47 7.46 -7.60 7.16
C VAL A 47 7.31 -7.03 5.75
N ILE A 48 7.52 -5.72 5.58
CA ILE A 48 7.49 -5.02 4.27
C ILE A 48 8.45 -5.70 3.28
N SER A 49 9.70 -5.92 3.71
CA SER A 49 10.71 -6.59 2.89
C SER A 49 10.31 -8.02 2.49
N ARG A 50 9.61 -8.74 3.38
CA ARG A 50 9.15 -10.11 3.13
C ARG A 50 7.99 -10.15 2.14
N ILE A 51 7.00 -9.27 2.30
CA ILE A 51 5.79 -9.28 1.47
C ILE A 51 6.01 -8.63 0.09
N ARG A 52 6.99 -7.73 -0.07
CA ARG A 52 7.28 -7.03 -1.33
C ARG A 52 7.50 -7.97 -2.53
N ASN A 53 7.99 -9.19 -2.29
CA ASN A 53 8.30 -10.17 -3.35
C ASN A 53 7.17 -11.18 -3.63
N ARG A 54 5.98 -10.93 -3.08
CA ARG A 54 4.82 -11.81 -3.30
C ARG A 54 4.26 -11.62 -4.71
N LYS A 55 3.94 -12.73 -5.36
CA LYS A 55 3.42 -12.80 -6.73
C LYS A 55 2.06 -12.10 -6.92
N GLU A 56 1.27 -12.01 -5.86
CA GLU A 56 0.02 -11.24 -5.81
C GLU A 56 0.21 -9.71 -5.79
N ILE A 57 1.38 -9.21 -5.38
CA ILE A 57 1.64 -7.78 -5.17
C ILE A 57 2.33 -7.21 -6.41
N ILE A 58 1.65 -6.30 -7.10
CA ILE A 58 2.23 -5.54 -8.23
C ILE A 58 3.14 -4.43 -7.70
N ALA A 59 2.66 -3.71 -6.69
CA ALA A 59 3.37 -2.59 -6.11
C ALA A 59 3.14 -2.53 -4.61
N LEU A 60 4.19 -2.16 -3.89
CA LEU A 60 4.14 -1.81 -2.48
C LEU A 60 4.88 -0.49 -2.31
N ASN A 61 4.11 0.55 -2.02
CA ASN A 61 4.63 1.89 -1.79
C ASN A 61 4.50 2.22 -0.31
N GLU A 62 5.55 2.79 0.24
CA GLU A 62 5.48 3.41 1.56
C GLU A 62 4.81 4.78 1.40
N GLU A 63 3.89 5.11 2.29
CA GLU A 63 3.26 6.41 2.23
C GLU A 63 4.30 7.49 2.53
N GLN A 64 4.46 8.40 1.58
CA GLN A 64 5.28 9.60 1.73
C GLN A 64 4.35 10.77 2.01
N GLU A 65 4.68 11.59 3.00
CA GLU A 65 3.98 12.85 3.23
C GLU A 65 4.20 13.77 2.03
N ALA A 66 3.17 13.88 1.18
CA ALA A 66 3.15 14.87 0.11
C ALA A 66 2.61 16.19 0.67
N THR A 67 3.46 17.21 0.73
CA THR A 67 2.99 18.57 0.98
C THR A 67 2.32 19.07 -0.30
N ILE A 68 1.00 18.93 -0.40
CA ILE A 68 0.24 19.49 -1.53
C ILE A 68 0.05 20.98 -1.23
N PRO A 69 0.61 21.90 -2.06
CA PRO A 69 0.41 23.32 -1.86
C PRO A 69 -1.07 23.68 -2.06
N PRO A 70 -1.56 24.75 -1.40
CA PRO A 70 -2.95 25.18 -1.54
C PRO A 70 -3.28 25.51 -3.00
N PRO A 71 -4.55 25.35 -3.43
CA PRO A 71 -4.96 25.55 -4.83
C PRO A 71 -4.65 26.93 -5.40
N GLU A 72 -4.52 27.93 -4.52
CA GLU A 72 -4.26 29.33 -4.82
C GLU A 72 -2.77 29.63 -5.05
N ALA A 73 -1.88 28.67 -4.80
CA ALA A 73 -0.45 28.83 -5.04
C ALA A 73 -0.14 28.80 -6.55
N ASP A 74 0.68 29.74 -7.02
CA ASP A 74 1.01 29.92 -8.44
C ASP A 74 1.64 28.68 -9.10
N ILE A 75 2.26 27.78 -8.32
CA ILE A 75 2.90 26.57 -8.83
C ILE A 75 2.63 25.41 -7.85
N GLN A 76 2.01 24.33 -8.34
CA GLN A 76 2.00 23.06 -7.65
C GLN A 76 3.36 22.39 -7.81
N ILE A 77 4.25 22.63 -6.85
CA ILE A 77 5.56 21.98 -6.82
C ILE A 77 5.35 20.58 -6.24
N PHE A 78 5.40 19.56 -7.09
CA PHE A 78 5.57 18.18 -6.63
C PHE A 78 6.99 18.06 -6.07
N PRO A 79 7.19 17.48 -4.86
CA PRO A 79 8.54 17.24 -4.37
C PRO A 79 9.22 16.24 -5.33
N ASP A 80 10.35 16.65 -5.90
CA ASP A 80 11.20 15.78 -6.73
C ASP A 80 11.68 14.57 -5.91
N GLU A 81 11.69 13.39 -6.56
CA GLU A 81 12.13 12.07 -6.05
C GLU A 81 13.55 12.05 -5.44
#